data_AF-A0A931JXM4-F1
#
_entry.id   AF-A0A931JXM4-F1
#
_cell.length_a   1.000
_cell.length_b   1.000
_cell.length_c   1.000
_cell.angle_alpha   90.00
_cell.angle_beta   90.00
_cell.angle_gamma   90.00
#
_symmetry.space_group_name_H-M   'P 1'
#
loop_
_entity.id
_entity.type
_entity.pdbx_description
1 polymer ?
#
loop_
_entity_poly.entity_id
_entity_poly.type
_entity_poly.pdbx_seq_one_letter_code
_entity_poly.pdbx_strand_id
1 'polypeptide(L)'
;MNRISILRSACIVAAGGITMFAPLARAQEAMTEDAVIAGTMDIDFLTRTNLDTSGDLKEGSAALGVKDMYKFKFSVAKTTEFSGEITRQPNLYSKLLGRKQQMAELGYSIDLAVLNPKDLKQRRVVGKWVGLIPIDPGTGAYDLAGGSKSERPLRIAIDAVGKAPAFTDPFGGRLIGKAEKKDTLVGATYKRIIGDKTVEFSVKHSDPMRFENIILAKGPAEVYPRCTVTGRLDYDYETGNWVTDGIKFRYTLDGKEIEDNVTGTIKWVEDADRKANGKGEYQFNLRFNEDKNKTASGEAAAFEKLSGEDAFFAVDNSVPCLTGTIAYVDAFGSGGETVASSKVTYSLNANKLTKQQVMNFFKLWMLAVGPTNDE
;
A
#
# COMPACT_ATOMS: atom_id res chain seq x y z
N MET A 1 -89.31 -15.35 1.85
CA MET A 1 -88.36 -16.42 1.50
C MET A 1 -87.22 -15.82 0.69
N ASN A 2 -86.01 -16.07 1.18
CA ASN A 2 -84.64 -15.76 0.73
C ASN A 2 -84.41 -15.35 -0.75
N ARG A 3 -83.77 -14.19 -1.01
CA ARG A 3 -82.30 -13.94 -1.26
C ARG A 3 -81.78 -14.72 -2.49
N ILE A 4 -81.06 -14.14 -3.45
CA ILE A 4 -79.71 -13.55 -3.35
C ILE A 4 -79.43 -12.65 -4.58
N SER A 5 -78.92 -11.45 -4.34
CA SER A 5 -78.32 -10.51 -5.31
C SER A 5 -76.81 -10.72 -5.41
N ILE A 6 -76.26 -10.89 -6.61
CA ILE A 6 -74.82 -11.03 -6.85
C ILE A 6 -74.21 -9.64 -7.12
N LEU A 7 -73.44 -9.13 -6.13
CA LEU A 7 -72.54 -8.00 -6.29
C LEU A 7 -71.29 -8.42 -7.09
N ARG A 8 -70.90 -7.61 -8.07
CA ARG A 8 -69.57 -7.68 -8.70
C ARG A 8 -68.62 -6.75 -7.95
N SER A 9 -67.66 -7.33 -7.24
CA SER A 9 -66.55 -6.60 -6.60
C SER A 9 -65.52 -6.17 -7.64
N ALA A 10 -65.21 -4.87 -7.66
CA ALA A 10 -64.05 -4.32 -8.34
C ALA A 10 -62.82 -4.41 -7.40
N CYS A 11 -61.78 -5.13 -7.82
CA CYS A 11 -60.49 -5.12 -7.16
C CYS A 11 -59.71 -3.87 -7.57
N ILE A 12 -59.58 -2.92 -6.65
CA ILE A 12 -58.61 -1.82 -6.72
C ILE A 12 -57.26 -2.40 -6.28
N VAL A 13 -56.33 -2.55 -7.21
CA VAL A 13 -54.91 -2.82 -6.90
C VAL A 13 -54.27 -1.48 -6.53
N ALA A 14 -54.04 -1.27 -5.23
CA ALA A 14 -53.25 -0.17 -4.74
C ALA A 14 -51.76 -0.45 -5.04
N ALA A 15 -51.21 0.22 -6.05
CA ALA A 15 -49.77 0.26 -6.30
C ALA A 15 -49.10 1.10 -5.19
N GLY A 16 -48.69 0.44 -4.11
CA GLY A 16 -47.86 1.04 -3.08
C GLY A 16 -46.46 1.30 -3.63
N GLY A 17 -46.19 2.55 -4.01
CA GLY A 17 -44.84 3.01 -4.35
C GLY A 17 -43.95 2.93 -3.12
N ILE A 18 -43.10 1.90 -3.08
CA ILE A 18 -41.98 1.82 -2.14
C ILE A 18 -40.97 2.87 -2.60
N THR A 19 -41.04 4.06 -2.01
CA THR A 19 -39.94 5.04 -2.09
C THR A 19 -38.76 4.43 -1.33
N MET A 20 -37.82 3.83 -2.07
CA MET A 20 -36.50 3.53 -1.52
C MET A 20 -35.85 4.85 -1.12
N PHE A 21 -35.84 5.13 0.18
CA PHE A 21 -34.93 6.13 0.73
C PHE A 21 -33.52 5.61 0.47
N ALA A 22 -32.89 6.11 -0.60
CA ALA A 22 -31.46 5.96 -0.77
C ALA A 22 -30.78 6.58 0.47
N PRO A 23 -29.93 5.84 1.20
CA PRO A 23 -29.19 6.45 2.30
C PRO A 23 -28.41 7.64 1.73
N LEU A 24 -28.63 8.81 2.34
CA LEU A 24 -27.87 10.03 2.06
C LEU A 24 -26.38 9.68 2.11
N ALA A 25 -25.68 9.95 1.01
CA ALA A 25 -24.24 9.75 0.88
C ALA A 25 -23.53 10.37 2.08
N ARG A 26 -22.87 9.55 2.90
CA ARG A 26 -22.07 10.06 4.00
C ARG A 26 -20.70 10.30 3.44
N ALA A 27 -20.50 11.51 2.90
CA ALA A 27 -19.18 11.98 2.51
C ALA A 27 -18.21 11.63 3.66
N GLN A 28 -17.19 10.84 3.36
CA GLN A 28 -16.18 10.53 4.36
C GLN A 28 -15.50 11.84 4.76
N GLU A 29 -15.57 12.15 6.04
CA GLU A 29 -15.01 13.37 6.59
C GLU A 29 -13.48 13.33 6.41
N ALA A 30 -12.94 14.40 5.83
CA ALA A 30 -11.51 14.60 5.74
C ALA A 30 -10.94 14.81 7.15
N MET A 31 -9.76 14.26 7.40
CA MET A 31 -9.09 14.34 8.69
C MET A 31 -7.69 14.94 8.53
N THR A 32 -7.30 15.74 9.52
CA THR A 32 -5.91 16.15 9.73
C THR A 32 -5.48 15.58 11.06
N GLU A 33 -4.58 14.61 11.02
CA GLU A 33 -4.26 13.76 12.16
C GLU A 33 -2.81 13.29 12.08
N ASP A 34 -2.09 13.49 13.17
CA ASP A 34 -0.76 12.91 13.35
C ASP A 34 -0.87 11.40 13.59
N ALA A 35 0.17 10.67 13.20
CA ALA A 35 0.27 9.23 13.43
C ALA A 35 -0.97 8.45 12.91
N VAL A 36 -1.53 8.89 11.78
CA VAL A 36 -2.68 8.28 11.12
C VAL A 36 -2.38 6.85 10.64
N ILE A 37 -1.11 6.56 10.31
CA ILE A 37 -0.55 5.22 10.19
C ILE A 37 0.64 5.18 11.15
N ALA A 38 0.55 4.35 12.18
CA ALA A 38 1.57 4.29 13.21
C ALA A 38 1.76 2.88 13.77
N GLY A 39 2.99 2.56 14.15
CA GLY A 39 3.33 1.28 14.77
C GLY A 39 4.73 0.82 14.37
N THR A 40 5.00 -0.45 14.57
CA THR A 40 6.34 -1.00 14.37
C THR A 40 6.33 -2.23 13.48
N MET A 41 7.44 -2.45 12.79
CA MET A 41 7.75 -3.65 12.04
C MET A 41 9.17 -4.11 12.39
N ASP A 42 9.32 -5.37 12.74
CA ASP A 42 10.61 -6.04 12.85
C ASP A 42 10.83 -6.85 11.57
N ILE A 43 11.99 -6.65 10.94
CA ILE A 43 12.38 -7.34 9.70
C ILE A 43 13.58 -8.23 10.00
N ASP A 44 13.47 -9.51 9.69
CA ASP A 44 14.56 -10.47 9.72
C ASP A 44 14.93 -10.88 8.29
N PHE A 45 16.09 -10.46 7.80
CA PHE A 45 16.58 -10.80 6.45
C PHE A 45 17.34 -12.12 6.45
N LEU A 46 16.65 -13.20 6.82
CA LEU A 46 17.27 -14.52 6.95
C LEU A 46 17.86 -15.02 5.62
N THR A 47 17.34 -14.59 4.47
CA THR A 47 17.89 -14.97 3.17
C THR A 47 19.29 -14.40 2.92
N ARG A 48 19.67 -13.34 3.65
CA ARG A 48 21.00 -12.70 3.58
C ARG A 48 22.01 -13.31 4.55
N THR A 49 21.54 -13.97 5.61
CA THR A 49 22.40 -14.46 6.70
C THR A 49 22.50 -15.99 6.75
N ASN A 50 21.48 -16.72 6.30
CA ASN A 50 21.46 -18.17 6.28
C ASN A 50 21.73 -18.69 4.86
N LEU A 51 22.99 -18.56 4.44
CA LEU A 51 23.43 -18.98 3.11
C LEU A 51 23.57 -20.50 2.99
N ASP A 52 23.42 -21.01 1.76
CA ASP A 52 23.61 -22.42 1.45
C ASP A 52 25.06 -22.85 1.66
N THR A 53 25.24 -23.94 2.42
CA THR A 53 26.55 -24.57 2.66
C THR A 53 26.65 -25.95 2.01
N SER A 54 25.58 -26.44 1.39
CA SER A 54 25.57 -27.75 0.71
C SER A 54 26.39 -27.73 -0.58
N GLY A 55 26.46 -26.57 -1.25
CA GLY A 55 27.12 -26.42 -2.55
C GLY A 55 26.21 -26.77 -3.73
N ASP A 56 24.95 -27.16 -3.48
CA ASP A 56 23.99 -27.54 -4.49
C ASP A 56 23.36 -26.32 -5.20
N LEU A 57 23.29 -25.19 -4.51
CA LEU A 57 22.72 -23.94 -5.03
C LEU A 57 23.78 -23.00 -5.59
N LYS A 58 23.35 -22.04 -6.41
CA LYS A 58 24.23 -20.96 -6.89
C LYS A 58 24.93 -20.29 -5.71
N GLU A 59 26.18 -19.90 -5.91
CA GLU A 59 26.97 -19.21 -4.88
C GLU A 59 26.26 -17.95 -4.37
N GLY A 60 26.30 -17.74 -3.06
CA GLY A 60 25.60 -16.63 -2.39
C GLY A 60 24.08 -16.83 -2.24
N SER A 61 23.53 -17.98 -2.64
CA SER A 61 22.11 -18.29 -2.41
C SER A 61 21.81 -18.54 -0.94
N ALA A 62 20.61 -18.14 -0.50
CA ALA A 62 20.04 -18.61 0.76
C ALA A 62 19.87 -20.14 0.76
N ALA A 63 19.93 -20.76 1.94
CA ALA A 63 19.60 -22.17 2.09
C ALA A 63 18.13 -22.45 1.72
N LEU A 64 17.84 -23.68 1.32
CA LEU A 64 16.49 -24.10 0.90
C LEU A 64 15.47 -23.86 2.02
N GLY A 65 14.34 -23.25 1.68
CA GLY A 65 13.24 -22.96 2.61
C GLY A 65 13.43 -21.71 3.47
N VAL A 66 14.58 -21.05 3.41
CA VAL A 66 14.81 -19.79 4.13
C VAL A 66 13.97 -18.67 3.52
N LYS A 67 13.37 -17.85 4.40
CA LYS A 67 12.51 -16.71 4.03
C LYS A 67 12.86 -15.50 4.89
N ASP A 68 12.76 -14.30 4.31
CA ASP A 68 12.74 -13.08 5.11
C ASP A 68 11.39 -12.95 5.82
N MET A 69 11.37 -12.34 7.00
CA MET A 69 10.18 -12.15 7.81
C MET A 69 9.95 -10.68 8.14
N TYR A 70 8.72 -10.23 8.00
CA TYR A 70 8.29 -8.87 8.31
C TYR A 70 7.14 -8.96 9.31
N LYS A 71 7.43 -8.82 10.60
CA LYS A 71 6.44 -8.92 11.69
C LYS A 71 6.04 -7.53 12.13
N PHE A 72 4.75 -7.25 12.23
CA PHE A 72 4.33 -5.88 12.51
C PHE A 72 3.04 -5.77 13.30
N LYS A 73 2.83 -4.56 13.80
CA LYS A 73 1.57 -4.09 14.38
C LYS A 73 1.38 -2.62 14.06
N PHE A 74 0.34 -2.29 13.32
CA PHE A 74 0.01 -0.93 12.90
C PHE A 74 -1.41 -0.53 13.30
N SER A 75 -1.55 0.66 13.84
CA SER A 75 -2.81 1.40 13.91
C SER A 75 -2.96 2.22 12.62
N VAL A 76 -4.12 2.14 11.99
CA VAL A 76 -4.44 2.79 10.72
C VAL A 76 -5.76 3.52 10.85
N ALA A 77 -5.79 4.80 10.42
CA ALA A 77 -6.97 5.67 10.46
C ALA A 77 -7.66 5.69 11.85
N LYS A 78 -6.86 5.58 12.92
CA LYS A 78 -7.20 5.51 14.36
C LYS A 78 -8.11 4.37 14.82
N THR A 79 -8.79 3.70 13.91
CA THR A 79 -9.94 2.82 14.22
C THR A 79 -9.77 1.42 13.65
N THR A 80 -8.67 1.16 12.98
CA THR A 80 -8.30 -0.17 12.48
C THR A 80 -6.90 -0.51 12.92
N GLU A 81 -6.65 -1.78 13.21
CA GLU A 81 -5.34 -2.32 13.53
C GLU A 81 -5.05 -3.51 12.63
N PHE A 82 -3.82 -3.57 12.12
CA PHE A 82 -3.28 -4.68 11.34
C PHE A 82 -2.09 -5.24 12.10
N SER A 83 -2.09 -6.54 12.37
CA SER A 83 -0.96 -7.17 13.07
C SER A 83 -0.75 -8.59 12.61
N GLY A 84 0.50 -8.99 12.42
CA GLY A 84 0.84 -10.32 11.93
C GLY A 84 2.16 -10.27 11.20
N GLU A 85 2.28 -11.10 10.16
CA GLU A 85 3.52 -11.24 9.42
C GLU A 85 3.32 -11.33 7.90
N ILE A 86 4.34 -10.86 7.19
CA ILE A 86 4.58 -11.14 5.78
C ILE A 86 5.90 -11.91 5.68
N THR A 87 5.96 -12.89 4.79
CA THR A 87 7.18 -13.65 4.50
C THR A 87 7.57 -13.45 3.04
N ARG A 88 8.88 -13.45 2.75
CA ARG A 88 9.42 -13.37 1.40
C ARG A 88 10.37 -14.52 1.15
N GLN A 89 10.04 -15.33 0.15
CA GLN A 89 10.84 -16.46 -0.29
C GLN A 89 11.46 -16.14 -1.66
N PRO A 90 12.78 -16.32 -1.86
CA PRO A 90 13.42 -16.07 -3.14
C PRO A 90 13.36 -17.28 -4.08
N ASN A 91 13.64 -17.04 -5.36
CA ASN A 91 13.88 -18.11 -6.32
C ASN A 91 15.27 -18.69 -6.05
N LEU A 92 15.39 -20.02 -5.98
CA LEU A 92 16.68 -20.69 -5.84
C LEU A 92 16.94 -21.58 -7.06
N TYR A 93 18.19 -21.61 -7.51
CA TYR A 93 18.62 -22.35 -8.68
C TYR A 93 19.82 -23.23 -8.33
N SER A 94 19.85 -24.45 -8.85
CA SER A 94 20.99 -25.35 -8.71
C SER A 94 22.24 -24.78 -9.37
N LYS A 95 23.40 -24.97 -8.77
CA LYS A 95 24.70 -24.51 -9.29
C LYS A 95 25.03 -25.09 -10.68
N LEU A 96 24.90 -26.40 -10.83
CA LEU A 96 25.40 -27.12 -12.02
C LEU A 96 24.44 -27.04 -13.21
N LEU A 97 23.14 -27.20 -12.99
CA LEU A 97 22.16 -27.34 -14.06
C LEU A 97 21.30 -26.09 -14.28
N GLY A 98 21.46 -25.07 -13.43
CA GLY A 98 20.59 -23.88 -13.43
C GLY A 98 19.10 -24.19 -13.22
N ARG A 99 18.76 -25.42 -12.78
CA ARG A 99 17.38 -25.84 -12.55
C ARG A 99 16.84 -25.15 -11.32
N LYS A 100 15.60 -24.67 -11.41
CA LYS A 100 14.94 -24.05 -10.27
C LYS A 100 14.62 -25.11 -9.21
N GLN A 101 15.04 -24.83 -7.97
CA GLN A 101 14.81 -25.66 -6.78
C GLN A 101 13.72 -25.07 -5.87
N GLN A 102 13.53 -23.75 -5.92
CA GLN A 102 12.54 -23.05 -5.11
C GLN A 102 11.89 -21.93 -5.92
N MET A 103 10.57 -21.79 -5.81
CA MET A 103 9.82 -20.69 -6.39
C MET A 103 9.78 -19.49 -5.44
N ALA A 104 9.90 -18.29 -5.98
CA ALA A 104 9.72 -17.08 -5.20
C ALA A 104 8.24 -16.81 -4.89
N GLU A 105 7.96 -16.38 -3.66
CA GLU A 105 6.61 -16.05 -3.21
C GLU A 105 6.64 -15.04 -2.05
N LEU A 106 5.56 -14.27 -1.91
CA LEU A 106 5.23 -13.57 -0.67
C LEU A 106 4.07 -14.30 0.03
N GLY A 107 4.15 -14.47 1.34
CA GLY A 107 3.08 -15.03 2.15
C GLY A 107 2.55 -14.04 3.18
N TYR A 108 1.22 -13.93 3.28
CA TYR A 108 0.53 -12.99 4.16
C TYR A 108 -0.25 -13.74 5.24
N SER A 109 -0.08 -13.33 6.49
CA SER A 109 -0.87 -13.78 7.62
C SER A 109 -1.05 -12.62 8.61
N ILE A 110 -2.04 -11.79 8.36
CA ILE A 110 -2.28 -10.55 9.09
C ILE A 110 -3.69 -10.58 9.69
N ASP A 111 -3.78 -10.44 11.00
CA ASP A 111 -5.05 -10.23 11.70
C ASP A 111 -5.52 -8.78 11.52
N LEU A 112 -6.83 -8.64 11.33
CA LEU A 112 -7.52 -7.37 11.15
C LEU A 112 -8.38 -7.11 12.37
N ALA A 113 -8.17 -5.98 13.04
CA ALA A 113 -8.97 -5.57 14.17
C ALA A 113 -9.57 -4.18 13.96
N VAL A 114 -10.73 -3.95 14.60
CA VAL A 114 -11.36 -2.64 14.71
C VAL A 114 -11.38 -2.19 16.16
N LEU A 115 -11.23 -0.89 16.35
CA LEU A 115 -11.29 -0.25 17.66
C LEU A 115 -12.63 0.49 17.80
N ASN A 116 -13.22 0.46 18.99
CA ASN A 116 -14.44 1.21 19.26
C ASN A 116 -14.13 2.72 19.24
N PRO A 117 -14.73 3.54 18.36
CA PRO A 117 -14.46 4.97 18.31
C PRO A 117 -14.84 5.73 19.59
N LYS A 118 -15.73 5.16 20.43
CA LYS A 118 -16.12 5.74 21.72
C LYS A 118 -15.18 5.35 22.87
N ASP A 119 -14.45 4.26 22.71
CA ASP A 119 -13.48 3.76 23.69
C ASP A 119 -12.38 2.96 22.97
N LEU A 120 -11.29 3.64 22.62
CA LEU A 120 -10.21 3.05 21.82
C LEU A 120 -9.47 1.91 22.54
N LYS A 121 -9.74 1.66 23.82
CA LYS A 121 -9.22 0.48 24.54
C LYS A 121 -9.97 -0.80 24.16
N GLN A 122 -11.19 -0.68 23.66
CA GLN A 122 -11.98 -1.81 23.21
C GLN A 122 -11.60 -2.17 21.77
N ARG A 123 -10.96 -3.33 21.65
CA ARG A 123 -10.47 -3.91 20.40
C ARG A 123 -11.20 -5.19 20.08
N ARG A 124 -11.52 -5.41 18.81
CA ARG A 124 -12.07 -6.68 18.32
C ARG A 124 -11.38 -7.11 17.03
N VAL A 125 -10.84 -8.32 17.00
CA VAL A 125 -10.40 -8.96 15.75
C VAL A 125 -11.65 -9.33 14.96
N VAL A 126 -11.69 -8.90 13.70
CA VAL A 126 -12.86 -9.04 12.81
C VAL A 126 -12.55 -9.91 11.59
N GLY A 127 -11.31 -10.31 11.38
CA GLY A 127 -10.93 -11.15 10.26
C GLY A 127 -9.44 -11.12 9.98
N LYS A 128 -9.06 -11.53 8.78
CA LYS A 128 -7.66 -11.67 8.38
C LYS A 128 -7.41 -11.27 6.93
N TRP A 129 -6.22 -10.73 6.66
CA TRP A 129 -5.61 -10.67 5.34
C TRP A 129 -4.62 -11.83 5.22
N VAL A 130 -4.94 -12.80 4.35
CA VAL A 130 -4.20 -14.05 4.21
C VAL A 130 -4.01 -14.45 2.75
N GLY A 131 -2.95 -15.20 2.48
CA GLY A 131 -2.73 -15.87 1.19
C GLY A 131 -1.31 -15.75 0.68
N LEU A 132 -1.09 -16.17 -0.56
CA LEU A 132 0.20 -16.14 -1.23
C LEU A 132 0.16 -15.28 -2.50
N ILE A 133 1.30 -14.65 -2.80
CA ILE A 133 1.59 -13.99 -4.07
C ILE A 133 2.80 -14.71 -4.68
N PRO A 134 2.62 -15.54 -5.72
CA PRO A 134 3.76 -16.05 -6.48
C PRO A 134 4.43 -14.92 -7.27
N ILE A 135 5.74 -15.04 -7.44
CA ILE A 135 6.54 -14.12 -8.26
C ILE A 135 6.93 -14.84 -9.55
N ASP A 136 6.49 -14.29 -10.68
CA ASP A 136 6.79 -14.81 -11.99
C ASP A 136 8.31 -14.69 -12.27
N PRO A 137 8.99 -15.78 -12.60
CA PRO A 137 10.44 -15.76 -12.74
C PRO A 137 10.95 -15.21 -14.06
N GLY A 138 10.10 -15.11 -15.09
CA GLY A 138 10.50 -14.54 -16.38
C GLY A 138 10.38 -13.02 -16.39
N THR A 139 9.45 -12.48 -15.61
CA THR A 139 9.11 -11.06 -15.60
C THR A 139 9.37 -10.36 -14.28
N GLY A 140 9.61 -11.10 -13.19
CA GLY A 140 9.68 -10.56 -11.83
C GLY A 140 8.31 -10.08 -11.30
N ALA A 141 7.22 -10.36 -12.02
CA ALA A 141 5.89 -9.85 -11.68
C ALA A 141 5.29 -10.61 -10.50
N TYR A 142 4.80 -9.87 -9.52
CA TYR A 142 4.01 -10.36 -8.41
C TYR A 142 2.56 -10.52 -8.88
N ASP A 143 2.09 -11.77 -9.06
CA ASP A 143 0.72 -12.07 -9.48
C ASP A 143 -0.18 -12.16 -8.25
N LEU A 144 -0.92 -11.08 -7.98
CA LEU A 144 -1.75 -10.94 -6.78
C LEU A 144 -2.93 -11.91 -6.73
N ALA A 145 -3.34 -12.47 -7.88
CA ALA A 145 -4.37 -13.50 -7.96
C ALA A 145 -3.77 -14.92 -8.02
N GLY A 146 -2.45 -15.04 -8.23
CA GLY A 146 -1.76 -16.27 -8.55
C GLY A 146 -1.82 -17.34 -7.45
N GLY A 147 -1.95 -16.94 -6.18
CA GLY A 147 -2.11 -17.85 -5.05
C GLY A 147 -3.33 -18.76 -5.13
N SER A 148 -4.32 -18.42 -5.97
CA SER A 148 -5.50 -19.25 -6.24
C SER A 148 -5.14 -20.62 -6.81
N LYS A 149 -4.04 -20.73 -7.57
CA LYS A 149 -3.56 -21.98 -8.15
C LYS A 149 -3.02 -22.97 -7.11
N SER A 150 -2.69 -22.47 -5.91
CA SER A 150 -2.17 -23.24 -4.79
C SER A 150 -3.16 -23.29 -3.62
N GLU A 151 -4.46 -23.05 -3.89
CA GLU A 151 -5.54 -22.99 -2.89
C GLU A 151 -5.31 -21.98 -1.74
N ARG A 152 -4.41 -21.02 -1.96
CA ARG A 152 -4.04 -19.97 -0.99
C ARG A 152 -4.21 -18.57 -1.60
N PRO A 153 -5.41 -18.22 -2.13
CA PRO A 153 -5.63 -16.93 -2.75
C PRO A 153 -5.43 -15.80 -1.74
N LEU A 154 -4.71 -14.75 -2.16
CA LEU A 154 -4.57 -13.52 -1.40
C LEU A 154 -5.93 -12.84 -1.27
N ARG A 155 -6.40 -12.65 -0.04
CA ARG A 155 -7.72 -12.09 0.25
C ARG A 155 -7.80 -11.46 1.63
N ILE A 156 -8.80 -10.61 1.80
CA ILE A 156 -9.33 -10.23 3.10
C ILE A 156 -10.58 -11.08 3.37
N ALA A 157 -10.58 -11.79 4.49
CA ALA A 157 -11.72 -12.57 4.98
C ALA A 157 -12.18 -11.98 6.32
N ILE A 158 -13.40 -11.49 6.37
CA ILE A 158 -14.03 -10.86 7.54
C ILE A 158 -15.11 -11.79 8.09
N ASP A 159 -15.06 -12.01 9.40
CA ASP A 159 -16.02 -12.80 10.14
C ASP A 159 -17.28 -11.98 10.46
N ALA A 160 -18.40 -12.67 10.68
CA ALA A 160 -19.62 -12.00 11.12
C ALA A 160 -19.43 -11.47 12.54
N VAL A 161 -19.70 -10.18 12.76
CA VAL A 161 -19.56 -9.52 14.07
C VAL A 161 -20.80 -8.71 14.39
N GLY A 162 -21.59 -9.19 15.34
CA GLY A 162 -22.87 -8.55 15.71
C GLY A 162 -23.84 -8.59 14.53
N LYS A 163 -24.17 -7.41 13.98
CA LYS A 163 -25.04 -7.27 12.79
C LYS A 163 -24.26 -7.12 11.48
N ALA A 164 -22.93 -6.97 11.54
CA ALA A 164 -22.11 -6.86 10.34
C ALA A 164 -21.94 -8.27 9.73
N PRO A 165 -22.27 -8.47 8.44
CA PRO A 165 -22.15 -9.76 7.79
C PRO A 165 -20.69 -10.14 7.55
N ALA A 166 -20.42 -11.44 7.49
CA ALA A 166 -19.15 -11.96 7.01
C ALA A 166 -18.99 -11.69 5.51
N PHE A 167 -17.75 -11.49 5.05
CA PHE A 167 -17.45 -11.42 3.63
C PHE A 167 -16.01 -11.88 3.33
N THR A 168 -15.75 -12.18 2.07
CA THR A 168 -14.39 -12.42 1.57
C THR A 168 -14.19 -11.63 0.29
N ASP A 169 -13.07 -10.92 0.19
CA ASP A 169 -12.75 -10.09 -0.97
C ASP A 169 -11.31 -10.36 -1.42
N PRO A 170 -11.09 -10.75 -2.69
CA PRO A 170 -9.76 -11.09 -3.19
C PRO A 170 -8.94 -9.86 -3.56
N PHE A 171 -7.63 -10.02 -3.56
CA PHE A 171 -6.71 -9.14 -4.30
C PHE A 171 -6.54 -9.66 -5.73
N GLY A 172 -5.99 -8.82 -6.61
CA GLY A 172 -5.75 -9.18 -8.01
C GLY A 172 -4.91 -8.17 -8.75
N GLY A 173 -4.66 -8.40 -10.04
CA GLY A 173 -3.74 -7.58 -10.84
C GLY A 173 -2.28 -7.97 -10.66
N ARG A 174 -1.36 -7.13 -11.15
CA ARG A 174 0.09 -7.38 -11.10
C ARG A 174 0.85 -6.20 -10.51
N LEU A 175 1.82 -6.51 -9.68
CA LEU A 175 2.87 -5.59 -9.29
C LEU A 175 4.14 -6.00 -10.05
N ILE A 176 4.71 -5.11 -10.84
CA ILE A 176 6.02 -5.33 -11.46
C ILE A 176 7.04 -4.71 -10.54
N GLY A 177 7.93 -5.54 -9.97
CA GLY A 177 9.04 -5.08 -9.15
C GLY A 177 10.08 -4.30 -9.93
N LYS A 178 11.15 -3.93 -9.24
CA LYS A 178 12.33 -3.29 -9.82
C LYS A 178 13.07 -4.24 -10.78
N ALA A 179 13.85 -3.68 -11.71
CA ALA A 179 14.56 -4.44 -12.73
C ALA A 179 15.67 -5.33 -12.13
N GLU A 180 15.77 -6.58 -12.57
CA GLU A 180 16.86 -7.48 -12.16
C GLU A 180 18.23 -6.98 -12.68
N LYS A 181 18.24 -6.35 -13.87
CA LYS A 181 19.45 -5.75 -14.47
C LYS A 181 19.31 -4.24 -14.52
N LYS A 182 20.29 -3.54 -13.96
CA LYS A 182 20.29 -2.08 -13.81
C LYS A 182 20.90 -1.34 -15.01
N ASP A 183 21.62 -2.05 -15.87
CA ASP A 183 22.40 -1.47 -16.99
C ASP A 183 21.53 -0.79 -18.07
N THR A 184 20.23 -1.06 -18.08
CA THR A 184 19.27 -0.52 -19.06
C THR A 184 18.36 0.55 -18.49
N LEU A 185 18.57 0.96 -17.23
CA LEU A 185 17.77 2.02 -16.62
C LEU A 185 18.05 3.36 -17.30
N VAL A 186 16.98 4.13 -17.53
CA VAL A 186 17.05 5.43 -18.21
C VAL A 186 16.68 6.55 -17.24
N GLY A 187 17.10 7.77 -17.61
CA GLY A 187 16.71 8.96 -16.88
C GLY A 187 15.21 9.25 -17.03
N ALA A 188 14.64 9.86 -16.00
CA ALA A 188 13.24 10.30 -15.97
C ALA A 188 13.15 11.70 -15.39
N THR A 189 12.21 12.50 -15.91
CA THR A 189 11.89 13.84 -15.40
C THR A 189 10.49 13.82 -14.84
N TYR A 190 10.37 14.16 -13.56
CA TYR A 190 9.13 14.27 -12.82
C TYR A 190 8.73 15.72 -12.69
N LYS A 191 7.42 15.97 -12.75
CA LYS A 191 6.87 17.31 -12.61
C LYS A 191 5.94 17.36 -11.41
N ARG A 192 6.03 18.42 -10.63
CA ARG A 192 5.12 18.73 -9.53
C ARG A 192 4.57 20.13 -9.67
N ILE A 193 3.36 20.36 -9.15
CA ILE A 193 2.84 21.70 -8.99
C ILE A 193 3.10 22.19 -7.56
N ILE A 194 3.69 23.38 -7.41
CA ILE A 194 3.83 24.04 -6.11
C ILE A 194 3.20 25.41 -6.26
N GLY A 195 2.11 25.65 -5.53
CA GLY A 195 1.23 26.78 -5.82
C GLY A 195 0.65 26.67 -7.23
N ASP A 196 1.10 27.54 -8.12
CA ASP A 196 0.72 27.58 -9.54
C ASP A 196 1.85 27.20 -10.51
N LYS A 197 3.07 26.97 -10.00
CA LYS A 197 4.24 26.67 -10.84
C LYS A 197 4.51 25.19 -10.95
N THR A 198 4.96 24.77 -12.12
CA THR A 198 5.51 23.44 -12.32
C THR A 198 7.00 23.45 -12.00
N VAL A 199 7.42 22.61 -11.06
CA VAL A 199 8.83 22.32 -10.76
C VAL A 199 9.19 20.94 -11.31
N GLU A 200 10.44 20.77 -11.74
CA GLU A 200 10.93 19.53 -12.33
C GLU A 200 12.04 18.92 -11.47
N PHE A 201 12.03 17.59 -11.34
CA PHE A 201 13.07 16.80 -10.70
C PHE A 201 13.50 15.71 -11.68
N SER A 202 14.79 15.61 -11.97
CA SER A 202 15.30 14.63 -12.93
C SER A 202 16.23 13.64 -12.25
N VAL A 203 16.04 12.36 -12.53
CA VAL A 203 16.89 11.25 -12.07
C VAL A 203 17.54 10.60 -13.27
N LYS A 204 18.73 10.01 -13.09
CA LYS A 204 19.48 9.38 -14.19
C LYS A 204 19.21 7.88 -14.33
N HIS A 205 18.95 7.20 -13.21
CA HIS A 205 18.79 5.76 -13.15
C HIS A 205 17.47 5.41 -12.46
N SER A 206 16.37 5.70 -13.16
CA SER A 206 15.03 5.47 -12.64
C SER A 206 14.62 4.01 -12.80
N ASP A 207 14.33 3.31 -11.71
CA ASP A 207 13.81 1.94 -11.74
C ASP A 207 12.31 1.92 -11.43
N PRO A 208 11.44 1.74 -12.44
CA PRO A 208 10.01 1.88 -12.25
C PRO A 208 9.36 0.60 -11.69
N MET A 209 8.89 0.67 -10.44
CA MET A 209 7.95 -0.32 -9.91
C MET A 209 6.54 0.01 -10.43
N ARG A 210 5.89 -0.92 -11.14
CA ARG A 210 4.61 -0.66 -11.82
C ARG A 210 3.44 -1.34 -11.14
N PHE A 211 2.36 -0.59 -10.96
CA PHE A 211 1.06 -1.10 -10.52
C PHE A 211 0.18 -1.32 -11.75
N GLU A 212 -0.03 -2.57 -12.14
CA GLU A 212 -0.80 -2.94 -13.33
C GLU A 212 -2.17 -3.50 -12.93
N ASN A 213 -3.15 -2.60 -12.86
CA ASN A 213 -4.54 -2.90 -12.50
C ASN A 213 -4.66 -3.71 -11.20
N ILE A 214 -3.89 -3.31 -10.19
CA ILE A 214 -3.93 -3.93 -8.86
C ILE A 214 -5.33 -3.76 -8.29
N ILE A 215 -5.92 -4.85 -7.83
CA ILE A 215 -7.17 -4.85 -7.08
C ILE A 215 -6.81 -4.98 -5.60
N LEU A 216 -7.05 -3.91 -4.85
CA LEU A 216 -7.02 -3.92 -3.39
C LEU A 216 -8.36 -4.43 -2.87
N ALA A 217 -8.33 -5.50 -2.09
CA ALA A 217 -9.51 -6.03 -1.42
C ALA A 217 -10.19 -4.97 -0.54
N LYS A 218 -11.50 -5.14 -0.26
CA LYS A 218 -12.24 -4.38 0.77
C LYS A 218 -11.47 -4.35 2.10
N GLY A 219 -11.59 -3.26 2.84
CA GLY A 219 -10.91 -3.13 4.14
C GLY A 219 -11.59 -3.95 5.26
N PRO A 220 -11.13 -3.80 6.52
CA PRO A 220 -11.65 -4.53 7.69
C PRO A 220 -13.13 -4.26 8.04
N ALA A 221 -13.77 -3.33 7.34
CA ALA A 221 -15.17 -2.97 7.50
C ALA A 221 -15.74 -2.61 6.12
N GLU A 222 -17.04 -2.83 5.90
CA GLU A 222 -17.69 -2.63 4.59
C GLU A 222 -17.60 -1.20 4.06
N VAL A 223 -17.40 -0.23 4.94
CA VAL A 223 -17.18 1.19 4.60
C VAL A 223 -15.92 1.42 3.76
N TYR A 224 -15.01 0.44 3.71
CA TYR A 224 -13.80 0.48 2.90
C TYR A 224 -14.00 -0.36 1.62
N PRO A 225 -14.51 0.23 0.53
CA PRO A 225 -14.75 -0.51 -0.70
C PRO A 225 -13.45 -1.02 -1.34
N ARG A 226 -13.62 -1.98 -2.24
CA ARG A 226 -12.57 -2.45 -3.15
C ARG A 226 -12.05 -1.26 -3.97
N CYS A 227 -10.76 -1.28 -4.25
CA CYS A 227 -10.08 -0.22 -5.00
C CYS A 227 -9.20 -0.81 -6.10
N THR A 228 -9.20 -0.19 -7.28
CA THR A 228 -8.26 -0.50 -8.36
C THR A 228 -7.14 0.52 -8.37
N VAL A 229 -5.89 0.06 -8.52
CA VAL A 229 -4.69 0.88 -8.54
C VAL A 229 -3.91 0.68 -9.82
N THR A 230 -3.53 1.80 -10.43
CA THR A 230 -2.60 1.86 -11.56
C THR A 230 -1.55 2.94 -11.32
N GLY A 231 -0.39 2.84 -11.95
CA GLY A 231 0.64 3.88 -11.91
C GLY A 231 2.01 3.30 -11.63
N ARG A 232 2.95 4.15 -11.22
CA ARG A 232 4.32 3.74 -10.92
C ARG A 232 4.87 4.39 -9.67
N LEU A 233 5.80 3.70 -9.02
CA LEU A 233 6.65 4.23 -7.98
C LEU A 233 8.09 3.95 -8.39
N ASP A 234 8.79 5.01 -8.77
CA ASP A 234 10.07 4.91 -9.42
C ASP A 234 11.18 5.13 -8.39
N TYR A 235 12.12 4.20 -8.30
CA TYR A 235 13.25 4.25 -7.38
C TYR A 235 14.45 4.92 -8.06
N ASP A 236 15.10 5.83 -7.35
CA ASP A 236 16.36 6.43 -7.76
C ASP A 236 17.53 5.83 -6.99
N TYR A 237 18.37 5.07 -7.68
CA TYR A 237 19.54 4.43 -7.10
C TYR A 237 20.64 5.42 -6.67
N GLU A 238 20.63 6.67 -7.15
CA GLU A 238 21.63 7.67 -6.76
C GLU A 238 21.36 8.26 -5.37
N THR A 239 20.08 8.47 -5.05
CA THR A 239 19.65 9.14 -3.81
C THR A 239 18.95 8.22 -2.82
N GLY A 240 18.53 7.04 -3.27
CA GLY A 240 17.67 6.13 -2.51
C GLY A 240 16.21 6.61 -2.41
N ASN A 241 15.83 7.64 -3.16
CA ASN A 241 14.50 8.22 -3.11
C ASN A 241 13.50 7.43 -3.97
N TRP A 242 12.23 7.49 -3.58
CA TRP A 242 11.13 7.08 -4.43
C TRP A 242 10.35 8.29 -4.93
N VAL A 243 9.91 8.22 -6.19
CA VAL A 243 9.07 9.25 -6.82
C VAL A 243 7.83 8.59 -7.39
N THR A 244 6.65 9.12 -7.07
CA THR A 244 5.40 8.58 -7.64
C THR A 244 5.21 9.10 -9.06
N ASP A 245 4.71 8.27 -9.96
CA ASP A 245 4.26 8.68 -11.27
C ASP A 245 2.87 8.10 -11.57
N GLY A 246 1.86 8.98 -11.51
CA GLY A 246 0.49 8.65 -11.91
C GLY A 246 -0.16 7.53 -11.10
N ILE A 247 0.11 7.42 -9.79
CA ILE A 247 -0.56 6.45 -8.92
C ILE A 247 -2.03 6.89 -8.76
N LYS A 248 -2.95 6.11 -9.32
CA LYS A 248 -4.39 6.38 -9.29
C LYS A 248 -5.13 5.31 -8.52
N PHE A 249 -5.94 5.72 -7.57
CA PHE A 249 -6.87 4.86 -6.84
C PHE A 249 -8.28 5.09 -7.36
N ARG A 250 -8.95 4.03 -7.84
CA ARG A 250 -10.33 4.08 -8.34
C ARG A 250 -11.22 3.17 -7.51
N TYR A 251 -12.30 3.72 -6.96
CA TYR A 251 -13.25 2.95 -6.15
C TYR A 251 -14.65 3.56 -6.21
N THR A 252 -15.65 2.74 -5.88
CA THR A 252 -17.04 3.20 -5.77
C THR A 252 -17.40 3.38 -4.30
N LEU A 253 -17.83 4.58 -3.92
CA LEU A 253 -18.31 4.90 -2.59
C LEU A 253 -19.71 5.50 -2.70
N ASP A 254 -20.69 4.94 -1.99
CA ASP A 254 -22.09 5.36 -2.03
C ASP A 254 -22.66 5.50 -3.46
N GLY A 255 -22.29 4.56 -4.34
CA GLY A 255 -22.73 4.55 -5.75
C GLY A 255 -22.04 5.57 -6.66
N LYS A 256 -21.07 6.35 -6.15
CA LYS A 256 -20.28 7.30 -6.93
C LYS A 256 -18.89 6.74 -7.19
N GLU A 257 -18.43 6.87 -8.43
CA GLU A 257 -17.04 6.58 -8.78
C GLU A 257 -16.14 7.72 -8.27
N ILE A 258 -15.08 7.34 -7.58
CA ILE A 258 -14.06 8.25 -7.06
C ILE A 258 -12.72 7.83 -7.66
N GLU A 259 -11.98 8.81 -8.17
CA GLU A 259 -10.58 8.66 -8.58
C GLU A 259 -9.72 9.62 -7.76
N ASP A 260 -8.79 9.06 -6.98
CA ASP A 260 -7.72 9.81 -6.33
C ASP A 260 -6.43 9.68 -7.13
N ASN A 261 -5.75 10.80 -7.39
CA ASN A 261 -4.41 10.81 -7.98
C ASN A 261 -3.38 11.12 -6.88
N VAL A 262 -2.33 10.30 -6.74
CA VAL A 262 -1.26 10.49 -5.76
C VAL A 262 0.02 10.89 -6.49
N THR A 263 0.54 12.06 -6.13
CA THR A 263 1.83 12.60 -6.56
C THR A 263 2.72 12.77 -5.33
N GLY A 264 4.04 12.73 -5.46
CA GLY A 264 4.76 12.15 -4.32
C GLY A 264 6.25 12.05 -4.43
N THR A 265 6.90 12.26 -3.29
CA THR A 265 8.27 11.83 -3.03
C THR A 265 8.33 11.11 -1.70
N ILE A 266 9.19 10.11 -1.63
CA ILE A 266 9.57 9.42 -0.39
C ILE A 266 11.09 9.51 -0.35
N LYS A 267 11.61 10.43 0.46
CA LYS A 267 13.03 10.76 0.48
C LYS A 267 13.76 9.87 1.49
N TRP A 268 14.85 9.22 1.08
CA TRP A 268 15.75 8.57 2.02
C TRP A 268 16.65 9.61 2.69
N VAL A 269 16.75 9.53 4.01
CA VAL A 269 17.64 10.34 4.84
C VAL A 269 18.47 9.41 5.70
N GLU A 270 19.75 9.32 5.37
CA GLU A 270 20.71 8.51 6.12
C GLU A 270 21.29 9.30 7.30
N ASP A 271 21.36 8.67 8.47
CA ASP A 271 22.07 9.25 9.62
C ASP A 271 23.59 9.27 9.33
N ALA A 272 24.27 10.36 9.68
CA ALA A 272 25.70 10.51 9.41
C ALA A 272 26.54 9.38 10.03
N ASP A 273 26.08 8.81 11.14
CA ASP A 273 26.71 7.71 11.86
C ASP A 273 26.02 6.35 11.59
N ARG A 274 25.29 6.19 10.48
CA ARG A 274 24.54 4.95 10.17
C ARG A 274 25.39 3.69 10.27
N LYS A 275 26.66 3.74 9.86
CA LYS A 275 27.58 2.59 9.98
C LYS A 275 27.73 2.11 11.42
N ALA A 276 27.60 3.00 12.40
CA ALA A 276 27.69 2.67 13.82
C ALA A 276 26.32 2.42 14.47
N ASN A 277 25.28 3.17 14.07
CA ASN A 277 23.99 3.17 14.77
C ASN A 277 22.83 2.52 13.99
N GLY A 278 23.04 2.20 12.71
CA GLY A 278 22.05 1.59 11.82
C GLY A 278 20.91 2.51 11.38
N LYS A 279 20.95 3.81 11.68
CA LYS A 279 19.81 4.70 11.52
C LYS A 279 19.69 5.28 10.11
N GLY A 280 18.45 5.32 9.64
CA GLY A 280 18.03 6.07 8.47
C GLY A 280 16.52 6.15 8.45
N GLU A 281 15.94 7.02 7.64
CA GLU A 281 14.50 7.14 7.53
C GLU A 281 14.04 7.51 6.13
N TYR A 282 12.86 7.01 5.78
CA TYR A 282 12.10 7.53 4.65
C TYR A 282 11.18 8.65 5.11
N GLN A 283 11.32 9.83 4.53
CA GLN A 283 10.46 10.99 4.74
C GLN A 283 9.39 11.05 3.65
N PHE A 284 8.14 10.88 4.05
CA PHE A 284 7.00 10.88 3.14
C PHE A 284 6.52 12.29 2.88
N ASN A 285 6.27 12.58 1.61
CA ASN A 285 5.57 13.76 1.17
C ASN A 285 4.73 13.38 -0.05
N LEU A 286 3.58 12.77 0.19
CA LEU A 286 2.63 12.35 -0.82
C LEU A 286 1.42 13.30 -0.81
N ARG A 287 0.98 13.75 -1.97
CA ARG A 287 -0.13 14.69 -2.16
C ARG A 287 -1.23 13.98 -2.93
N PHE A 288 -2.47 14.22 -2.53
CA PHE A 288 -3.66 13.61 -3.10
C PHE A 288 -4.46 14.66 -3.85
N ASN A 289 -4.76 14.36 -5.11
CA ASN A 289 -5.56 15.20 -6.00
C ASN A 289 -5.03 16.62 -6.13
N GLU A 290 -3.71 16.77 -6.24
CA GLU A 290 -3.01 18.07 -6.34
C GLU A 290 -3.64 18.97 -7.42
N ASP A 291 -3.89 18.43 -8.62
CA ASP A 291 -4.53 19.16 -9.72
C ASP A 291 -5.92 19.71 -9.40
N LYS A 292 -6.69 19.02 -8.55
CA LYS A 292 -8.04 19.42 -8.16
C LYS A 292 -8.04 20.42 -7.00
N ASN A 293 -6.91 20.58 -6.32
CA ASN A 293 -6.75 21.44 -5.14
C ASN A 293 -5.81 22.62 -5.39
N LYS A 294 -5.45 22.89 -6.65
CA LYS A 294 -4.68 24.08 -7.03
C LYS A 294 -5.42 25.34 -6.59
N THR A 295 -4.79 26.15 -5.76
CA THR A 295 -5.24 27.52 -5.50
C THR A 295 -4.99 28.36 -6.74
N ALA A 296 -5.99 29.13 -7.18
CA ALA A 296 -5.80 30.11 -8.23
C ALA A 296 -4.76 31.15 -7.76
N SER A 297 -3.69 31.34 -8.53
CA SER A 297 -2.66 32.32 -8.19
C SER A 297 -3.06 33.72 -8.65
N GLY A 298 -2.67 34.72 -7.85
CA GLY A 298 -2.59 36.10 -8.30
C GLY A 298 -1.26 36.37 -9.02
N GLU A 299 -1.17 37.48 -9.75
CA GLU A 299 -0.04 37.86 -10.61
C GLU A 299 1.33 37.87 -9.88
N ALA A 300 1.35 38.03 -8.56
CA ALA A 300 2.57 38.03 -7.74
C ALA A 300 3.30 36.67 -7.72
N ALA A 301 2.58 35.56 -7.87
CA ALA A 301 3.17 34.22 -7.85
C ALA A 301 4.17 34.02 -9.00
N ALA A 302 3.97 34.69 -10.14
CA ALA A 302 4.88 34.65 -11.29
C ALA A 302 6.33 35.05 -10.96
N PHE A 303 6.54 35.87 -9.92
CA PHE A 303 7.84 36.44 -9.58
C PHE A 303 8.59 35.72 -8.44
N GLU A 304 7.96 34.77 -7.74
CA GLU A 304 8.62 34.00 -6.69
C GLU A 304 9.61 32.98 -7.28
N LYS A 305 10.91 33.18 -7.04
CA LYS A 305 11.94 32.17 -7.33
C LYS A 305 11.89 31.10 -6.24
N LEU A 306 11.41 29.91 -6.57
CA LEU A 306 11.63 28.72 -5.76
C LEU A 306 12.85 27.99 -6.34
N SER A 307 13.83 27.65 -5.49
CA SER A 307 14.92 26.74 -5.84
C SER A 307 14.33 25.36 -6.15
N GLY A 308 14.62 24.83 -7.34
CA GLY A 308 13.81 23.77 -7.98
C GLY A 308 13.71 22.45 -7.20
N GLU A 309 14.80 21.98 -6.60
CA GLU A 309 14.85 20.68 -5.93
C GLU A 309 14.32 20.72 -4.48
N ASP A 310 14.81 21.65 -3.66
CA ASP A 310 14.32 21.81 -2.28
C ASP A 310 12.81 22.09 -2.25
N ALA A 311 12.30 22.87 -3.20
CA ALA A 311 10.87 23.09 -3.36
C ALA A 311 10.15 21.78 -3.74
N PHE A 312 10.69 20.98 -4.67
CA PHE A 312 10.10 19.71 -5.09
C PHE A 312 9.85 18.76 -3.92
N PHE A 313 10.73 18.74 -2.91
CA PHE A 313 10.61 17.91 -1.72
C PHE A 313 9.87 18.57 -0.54
N ALA A 314 9.53 19.87 -0.64
CA ALA A 314 8.89 20.61 0.45
C ALA A 314 7.47 20.11 0.74
N VAL A 315 7.15 20.00 2.03
CA VAL A 315 5.80 19.65 2.49
C VAL A 315 4.85 20.81 2.20
N ASP A 316 3.73 20.50 1.54
CA ASP A 316 2.64 21.46 1.30
C ASP A 316 1.36 20.93 1.95
N ASN A 317 0.96 21.59 3.05
CA ASN A 317 -0.24 21.25 3.80
C ASN A 317 -1.48 22.02 3.32
N SER A 318 -1.36 22.85 2.27
CA SER A 318 -2.52 23.49 1.66
C SER A 318 -3.41 22.47 0.93
N VAL A 319 -2.78 21.44 0.33
CA VAL A 319 -3.43 20.32 -0.34
C VAL A 319 -3.54 19.08 0.56
N PRO A 320 -4.48 18.15 0.27
CA PRO A 320 -4.54 16.87 0.98
C PRO A 320 -3.24 16.09 0.82
N CYS A 321 -2.63 15.63 1.92
CA CYS A 321 -1.33 14.96 1.87
C CYS A 321 -1.12 13.93 2.99
N LEU A 322 -0.25 12.97 2.72
CA LEU A 322 0.30 12.00 3.65
C LEU A 322 1.79 12.32 3.84
N THR A 323 2.17 12.67 5.05
CA THR A 323 3.54 13.07 5.41
C THR A 323 4.06 12.25 6.59
N GLY A 324 5.24 12.58 7.11
CA GLY A 324 5.82 11.90 8.27
C GLY A 324 6.94 10.94 7.87
N THR A 325 7.28 10.01 8.77
CA THR A 325 8.49 9.18 8.60
C THR A 325 8.23 7.69 8.77
N ILE A 326 9.05 6.90 8.09
CA ILE A 326 9.29 5.49 8.40
C ILE A 326 10.78 5.39 8.74
N ALA A 327 11.09 5.24 10.03
CA ALA A 327 12.45 5.21 10.54
C ALA A 327 12.95 3.78 10.72
N TYR A 328 14.20 3.53 10.35
CA TYR A 328 14.89 2.24 10.39
C TYR A 328 16.03 2.29 11.41
N VAL A 329 16.23 1.17 12.08
CA VAL A 329 17.42 0.87 12.86
C VAL A 329 17.91 -0.51 12.41
N ASP A 330 18.90 -0.49 11.53
CA ASP A 330 19.49 -1.66 10.91
C ASP A 330 20.53 -2.32 11.81
N ALA A 331 20.54 -3.64 11.83
CA ALA A 331 21.62 -4.44 12.38
C ALA A 331 22.39 -5.07 11.21
N PHE A 332 23.68 -4.77 11.11
CA PHE A 332 24.56 -5.32 10.07
C PHE A 332 25.12 -6.68 10.50
N GLY A 333 25.22 -7.61 9.55
CA GLY A 333 25.85 -8.91 9.74
C GLY A 333 27.36 -8.84 9.93
N SER A 334 27.98 -9.99 10.19
CA SER A 334 29.44 -10.11 10.29
C SER A 334 30.11 -9.71 8.96
N GLY A 335 30.72 -8.52 8.93
CA GLY A 335 31.25 -7.89 7.71
C GLY A 335 30.80 -6.44 7.53
N GLY A 336 29.78 -5.98 8.26
CA GLY A 336 29.43 -4.56 8.40
C GLY A 336 28.68 -3.93 7.22
N GLU A 337 28.50 -4.65 6.10
CA GLU A 337 27.86 -4.10 4.89
C GLU A 337 26.45 -4.66 4.64
N THR A 338 26.18 -5.89 5.06
CA THR A 338 24.88 -6.54 4.80
C THR A 338 23.93 -6.32 5.97
N VAL A 339 22.76 -5.72 5.73
CA VAL A 339 21.70 -5.60 6.73
C VAL A 339 21.09 -6.99 6.99
N ALA A 340 21.24 -7.46 8.23
CA ALA A 340 20.75 -8.75 8.72
C ALA A 340 19.34 -8.66 9.30
N SER A 341 19.01 -7.54 9.94
CA SER A 341 17.67 -7.23 10.44
C SER A 341 17.45 -5.73 10.55
N SER A 342 16.19 -5.31 10.63
CA SER A 342 15.81 -3.90 10.84
C SER A 342 14.67 -3.79 11.83
N LYS A 343 14.75 -2.82 12.73
CA LYS A 343 13.59 -2.34 13.49
C LYS A 343 13.05 -1.10 12.83
N VAL A 344 11.78 -1.13 12.46
CA VAL A 344 11.14 -0.09 11.67
C VAL A 344 10.00 0.54 12.45
N THR A 345 9.95 1.87 12.51
CA THR A 345 8.90 2.64 13.19
C THR A 345 8.17 3.52 12.18
N TYR A 346 6.86 3.37 12.11
CA TYR A 346 5.99 4.14 11.24
C TYR A 346 5.36 5.28 12.06
N SER A 347 5.44 6.50 11.53
CA SER A 347 4.77 7.68 12.08
C SER A 347 4.36 8.60 10.93
N LEU A 348 3.32 8.19 10.20
CA LEU A 348 2.78 8.98 9.08
C LEU A 348 1.58 9.80 9.52
N ASN A 349 1.46 11.01 8.98
CA ASN A 349 0.45 12.00 9.31
C ASN A 349 -0.47 12.21 8.11
N ALA A 350 -1.77 12.37 8.35
CA ALA A 350 -2.72 12.82 7.35
C ALA A 350 -2.95 14.32 7.50
N ASN A 351 -3.07 15.02 6.38
CA ASN A 351 -3.65 16.35 6.31
C ASN A 351 -4.76 16.35 5.26
N LYS A 352 -5.99 16.67 5.69
CA LYS A 352 -7.21 16.67 4.85
C LYS A 352 -7.44 15.37 4.05
N LEU A 353 -6.99 14.23 4.55
CA LEU A 353 -7.23 12.92 3.91
C LEU A 353 -8.46 12.24 4.48
N THR A 354 -9.15 11.46 3.66
CA THR A 354 -10.24 10.58 4.11
C THR A 354 -9.68 9.26 4.67
N LYS A 355 -10.49 8.55 5.49
CA LYS A 355 -10.12 7.21 5.96
C LYS A 355 -9.89 6.24 4.81
N GLN A 356 -10.68 6.35 3.73
CA GLN A 356 -10.53 5.52 2.54
C GLN A 356 -9.19 5.76 1.82
N GLN A 357 -8.75 7.01 1.67
CA GLN A 357 -7.45 7.34 1.09
C GLN A 357 -6.29 6.73 1.89
N VAL A 358 -6.30 6.93 3.22
CA VAL A 358 -5.29 6.36 4.13
C VAL A 358 -5.27 4.83 4.06
N MET A 359 -6.46 4.21 4.11
CA MET A 359 -6.60 2.75 4.05
C MET A 359 -6.11 2.16 2.73
N ASN A 360 -6.44 2.81 1.60
CA ASN A 360 -5.99 2.36 0.28
C ASN A 360 -4.49 2.46 0.13
N PHE A 361 -3.90 3.59 0.55
CA PHE A 361 -2.45 3.75 0.55
C PHE A 361 -1.76 2.70 1.43
N PHE A 362 -2.23 2.52 2.67
CA PHE A 362 -1.66 1.53 3.59
C PHE A 362 -1.68 0.11 3.00
N LYS A 363 -2.81 -0.32 2.43
CA LYS A 363 -2.90 -1.64 1.76
C LYS A 363 -1.94 -1.77 0.59
N LEU A 364 -1.83 -0.74 -0.26
CA LEU A 364 -0.87 -0.73 -1.37
C LEU A 364 0.57 -0.84 -0.87
N TRP A 365 0.93 -0.07 0.16
CA TRP A 365 2.27 -0.08 0.74
C TRP A 365 2.63 -1.44 1.35
N MET A 366 1.71 -2.08 2.08
CA MET A 366 1.90 -3.43 2.63
C MET A 366 1.94 -4.53 1.55
N LEU A 367 1.26 -4.36 0.41
CA LEU A 367 1.40 -5.26 -0.73
C LEU A 367 2.81 -5.18 -1.35
N ALA A 368 3.41 -4.00 -1.34
CA ALA A 368 4.72 -3.76 -1.92
C ALA A 368 5.90 -3.99 -0.95
N VAL A 369 5.66 -4.57 0.25
CA VAL A 369 6.67 -4.67 1.32
C VAL A 369 7.97 -5.35 0.87
N GLY A 370 7.91 -6.31 -0.06
CA GLY A 370 9.11 -6.93 -0.64
C GLY A 370 9.96 -5.88 -1.38
N PRO A 371 9.55 -5.42 -2.57
CA PRO A 371 10.34 -4.51 -3.38
C PRO A 371 10.66 -3.16 -2.72
N THR A 372 9.85 -2.68 -1.75
CA THR A 372 10.12 -1.43 -1.03
C THR A 372 11.18 -1.54 0.08
N ASN A 373 11.56 -2.76 0.49
CA ASN A 373 12.55 -3.01 1.55
C ASN A 373 13.76 -3.84 1.07
N ASP A 374 13.91 -4.03 -0.25
CA ASP A 374 14.95 -4.89 -0.81
C ASP A 374 16.36 -4.27 -0.82
N GLU A 375 16.48 -2.95 -0.64
CA GLU A 375 17.74 -2.18 -0.71
C GLU A 375 18.54 -2.11 0.60
#